data_AF-U2YK58-F1
#
_entry.id   AF-U2YK58-F1
#
_cell.length_a   1.000
_cell.length_b   1.000
_cell.length_c   1.000
_cell.angle_alpha   90.00
_cell.angle_beta   90.00
_cell.angle_gamma   90.00
#
_symmetry.space_group_name_H-M   'P 1'
#
loop_
_entity.id
_entity.type
_entity.pdbx_description
1 polymer ?
#
loop_
_entity_poly.entity_id
_entity_poly.type
_entity_poly.pdbx_seq_one_letter_code
_entity_poly.pdbx_strand_id
1 'polypeptide(L)'
;MMQHIQGNFGIDQGEVMPFSHFENDGPMWSGTGEREVCHRVTFAVPFARPPVVHVSVTMWDLAAEVAARLDIRSQKIDQEGFTLRVGTWSDSRIARLRVSWLAFGACRDDDMWEIG
;
A
#
# COMPACT_ATOMS: atom_id res chain seq x y z
N MET A 1 -12.02 12.99 9.23
CA MET A 1 -11.17 14.01 9.88
C MET A 1 -10.45 14.77 8.79
N MET A 2 -10.42 16.11 8.86
CA MET A 2 -9.78 16.97 7.88
C MET A 2 -8.38 17.35 8.37
N GLN A 3 -7.37 17.25 7.50
CA GLN A 3 -6.00 17.64 7.80
C GLN A 3 -5.63 18.87 6.96
N HIS A 4 -5.02 19.87 7.60
CA HIS A 4 -4.49 21.06 6.94
C HIS A 4 -2.96 20.99 6.96
N ILE A 5 -2.35 21.25 5.80
CA ILE A 5 -0.89 21.36 5.67
C ILE A 5 -0.59 22.79 5.20
N GLN A 6 0.34 23.46 5.87
CA GLN A 6 0.85 24.79 5.52
C GLN A 6 2.37 24.70 5.38
N GLY A 7 2.96 25.42 4.43
CA GLY A 7 4.40 25.40 4.14
C GLY A 7 4.79 24.39 3.05
N ASN A 8 6.05 23.91 3.10
CA ASN A 8 6.59 22.97 2.11
C ASN A 8 5.96 21.58 2.28
N PHE A 9 5.40 21.06 1.19
CA PHE A 9 4.84 19.72 1.13
C PHE A 9 5.53 18.89 0.06
N GLY A 10 5.60 17.59 0.33
CA GLY A 10 6.20 16.59 -0.53
C GLY A 10 5.13 15.66 -1.10
N ILE A 11 5.43 15.13 -2.28
CA ILE A 11 4.68 14.04 -2.89
C ILE A 11 5.67 12.94 -3.20
N ASP A 12 5.36 11.73 -2.76
CA ASP A 12 6.03 10.52 -3.21
C ASP A 12 4.99 9.54 -3.75
N GLN A 13 5.33 8.78 -4.76
CA GLN A 13 4.40 7.88 -5.43
C GLN A 13 5.11 6.72 -6.10
N GLY A 14 4.39 5.63 -6.29
CA GLY A 14 4.93 4.48 -6.99
C GLY A 14 3.89 3.39 -7.23
N GLU A 15 4.36 2.27 -7.75
CA GLU A 15 3.57 1.07 -7.93
C GLU A 15 4.29 -0.14 -7.31
N VAL A 16 3.51 -1.08 -6.80
CA VAL A 16 4.02 -2.36 -6.31
C VAL A 16 3.16 -3.51 -6.81
N MET A 17 3.80 -4.66 -7.03
CA MET A 17 3.12 -5.94 -7.19
C MET A 17 3.35 -6.75 -5.91
N PRO A 18 2.43 -6.69 -4.92
CA PRO A 18 2.67 -7.28 -3.61
C PRO A 18 2.79 -8.80 -3.64
N PHE A 19 2.30 -9.46 -4.70
CA PHE A 19 2.47 -10.89 -4.96
C PHE A 19 2.19 -11.25 -6.43
N SER A 20 2.70 -12.43 -6.84
CA SER A 20 2.31 -13.18 -8.04
C SER A 20 2.14 -14.65 -7.64
N HIS A 21 0.95 -15.06 -7.25
CA HIS A 21 0.70 -16.39 -6.65
C HIS A 21 0.24 -17.45 -7.64
N PHE A 22 -0.03 -17.09 -8.90
CA PHE A 22 -0.29 -18.07 -9.94
C PHE A 22 0.93 -18.94 -10.26
N GLU A 23 2.13 -18.37 -10.22
CA GLU A 23 3.37 -19.06 -10.62
C GLU A 23 3.83 -20.12 -9.61
N ASN A 24 3.46 -19.97 -8.33
CA ASN A 24 3.92 -20.81 -7.24
C ASN A 24 2.77 -21.45 -6.44
N ASP A 25 1.55 -21.39 -6.97
CA ASP A 25 0.33 -21.87 -6.31
C ASP A 25 0.14 -21.28 -4.89
N GLY A 26 0.51 -20.01 -4.73
CA GLY A 26 0.55 -19.32 -3.45
C GLY A 26 -0.84 -19.03 -2.86
N PRO A 27 -0.90 -18.62 -1.57
CA PRO A 27 -2.15 -18.59 -0.81
C PRO A 27 -3.27 -17.79 -1.45
N MET A 28 -2.97 -16.63 -2.06
CA MET A 28 -4.00 -15.78 -2.67
C MET A 28 -4.65 -16.43 -3.91
N TRP A 29 -3.98 -17.38 -4.55
CA TRP A 29 -4.48 -18.10 -5.73
C TRP A 29 -5.13 -19.44 -5.38
N SER A 30 -4.56 -20.21 -4.46
CA SER A 30 -4.97 -21.60 -4.17
C SER A 30 -5.80 -21.75 -2.89
N GLY A 31 -5.67 -20.81 -1.95
CA GLY A 31 -6.29 -20.90 -0.64
C GLY A 31 -7.76 -20.45 -0.60
N THR A 32 -8.44 -20.82 0.48
CA THR A 32 -9.82 -20.43 0.83
C THR A 32 -9.89 -19.85 2.24
N GLY A 33 -11.02 -19.30 2.67
CA GLY A 33 -11.14 -18.61 3.98
C GLY A 33 -10.66 -17.16 3.93
N GLU A 34 -10.10 -16.59 5.01
CA GLU A 34 -9.48 -15.26 5.00
C GLU A 34 -7.99 -15.37 4.66
N ARG A 35 -7.50 -14.47 3.80
CA ARG A 35 -6.10 -14.44 3.35
C ARG A 35 -5.62 -13.01 3.23
N GLU A 36 -4.34 -12.81 3.55
CA GLU A 36 -3.71 -11.50 3.53
C GLU A 36 -2.26 -11.58 3.06
N VAL A 37 -1.83 -10.55 2.32
CA VAL A 37 -0.42 -10.24 2.08
C VAL A 37 -0.15 -8.83 2.59
N CYS A 38 0.93 -8.66 3.35
CA CYS A 38 1.45 -7.37 3.79
C CYS A 38 2.76 -7.07 3.03
N HIS A 39 2.88 -5.85 2.50
CA HIS A 39 4.07 -5.38 1.79
C HIS A 39 4.49 -4.00 2.33
N ARG A 40 5.72 -3.88 2.85
CA ARG A 40 6.25 -2.60 3.35
C ARG A 40 6.78 -1.78 2.18
N VAL A 41 6.27 -0.57 2.01
CA VAL A 41 6.73 0.39 1.00
C VAL A 41 7.49 1.51 1.68
N THR A 42 8.77 1.67 1.37
CA THR A 42 9.62 2.75 1.88
C THR A 42 9.55 3.95 0.93
N PHE A 43 9.35 5.14 1.49
CA PHE A 43 9.41 6.39 0.73
C PHE A 43 10.84 6.69 0.30
N ALA A 44 11.00 7.39 -0.82
CA ALA A 44 12.31 7.78 -1.34
C ALA A 44 13.06 8.70 -0.35
N VAL A 45 12.32 9.56 0.36
CA VAL A 45 12.84 10.44 1.41
C VAL A 45 11.83 10.44 2.58
N PRO A 46 12.29 10.38 3.85
CA PRO A 46 11.37 10.47 4.99
C PRO A 46 10.63 11.82 5.06
N PHE A 47 9.34 11.78 5.35
CA PHE A 47 8.52 12.96 5.65
C PHE A 47 8.78 13.47 7.07
N ALA A 48 8.47 14.73 7.37
CA ALA A 48 8.63 15.28 8.74
C ALA A 48 7.66 14.65 9.76
N ARG A 49 6.50 14.20 9.29
CA ARG A 49 5.45 13.53 10.05
C ARG A 49 4.80 12.48 9.15
N PRO A 50 4.13 11.45 9.70
CA PRO A 50 3.44 10.46 8.88
C PRO A 50 2.51 11.13 7.85
N PRO A 51 2.70 10.89 6.54
CA PRO A 51 1.92 11.53 5.49
C PRO A 51 0.53 10.91 5.37
N VAL A 52 -0.33 11.51 4.55
CA VAL A 52 -1.54 10.83 4.06
C VAL A 52 -1.13 9.92 2.90
N VAL A 53 -1.56 8.66 2.95
CA VAL A 53 -1.27 7.67 1.90
C VAL A 53 -2.57 7.15 1.30
N HIS A 54 -2.74 7.37 0.00
CA HIS A 54 -3.78 6.76 -0.81
C HIS A 54 -3.22 5.57 -1.58
N VAL A 55 -4.01 4.49 -1.68
CA VAL A 55 -3.68 3.29 -2.45
C VAL A 55 -4.82 2.96 -3.39
N SER A 56 -4.50 2.51 -4.60
CA SER A 56 -5.49 2.15 -5.61
C SER A 56 -5.03 0.97 -6.45
N VAL A 57 -5.96 0.09 -6.82
CA VAL A 57 -5.69 -1.01 -7.74
C VAL A 57 -5.51 -0.44 -9.15
N THR A 58 -4.39 -0.73 -9.80
CA THR A 58 -4.13 -0.35 -11.20
C THR A 58 -4.15 -1.54 -12.16
N MET A 59 -4.00 -2.77 -11.65
CA MET A 59 -4.22 -4.02 -12.40
C MET A 59 -4.64 -5.14 -11.45
N TRP A 60 -5.54 -6.00 -11.90
CA TRP A 60 -5.87 -7.26 -11.23
C TRP A 60 -5.94 -8.43 -12.22
N ASP A 61 -5.59 -9.62 -11.75
CA ASP A 61 -5.77 -10.88 -12.47
C ASP A 61 -6.42 -11.88 -11.51
N LEU A 62 -7.67 -12.25 -11.81
CA LEU A 62 -8.61 -12.95 -10.92
C LEU A 62 -9.23 -14.13 -11.66
N ALA A 63 -9.54 -15.20 -10.93
CA ALA A 63 -10.39 -16.27 -11.47
C ALA A 63 -11.79 -15.71 -11.83
N ALA A 64 -12.33 -16.13 -12.97
CA ALA A 64 -13.59 -15.61 -13.51
C ALA A 64 -14.82 -16.35 -12.97
N GLU A 65 -14.63 -17.55 -12.41
CA GLU A 65 -15.69 -18.48 -12.03
C GLU A 65 -16.30 -18.20 -10.65
N VAL A 66 -15.66 -17.34 -9.85
CA VAL A 66 -16.03 -17.02 -8.47
C VAL A 66 -16.18 -15.52 -8.29
N ALA A 67 -16.96 -15.10 -7.29
CA ALA A 67 -17.12 -13.69 -7.00
C ALA A 67 -15.78 -13.05 -6.58
N ALA A 68 -15.48 -11.88 -7.15
CA ALA A 68 -14.29 -11.11 -6.81
C ALA A 68 -14.46 -10.39 -5.47
N ARG A 69 -13.53 -10.62 -4.54
CA ARG A 69 -13.51 -10.00 -3.21
C ARG A 69 -12.09 -9.58 -2.89
N LEU A 70 -11.88 -8.27 -2.77
CA LEU A 70 -10.56 -7.66 -2.59
C LEU A 70 -10.69 -6.46 -1.64
N ASP A 71 -9.80 -6.40 -0.65
CA ASP A 71 -9.63 -5.26 0.24
C ASP A 71 -8.16 -4.81 0.15
N ILE A 72 -7.92 -3.51 -0.10
CA ILE A 72 -6.58 -2.92 -0.04
C ILE A 72 -6.58 -1.77 0.95
N ARG A 73 -5.53 -1.67 1.78
CA ARG A 73 -5.40 -0.61 2.77
C ARG A 73 -3.94 -0.19 2.93
N SER A 74 -3.72 1.11 3.05
CA SER A 74 -2.52 1.65 3.67
C SER A 74 -2.68 1.56 5.19
N GLN A 75 -1.70 0.98 5.88
CA GLN A 75 -1.68 0.85 7.33
C GLN A 75 -0.26 1.06 7.86
N LYS A 76 -0.14 1.27 9.18
CA LYS A 76 1.16 1.48 9.85
C LYS A 76 1.98 2.55 9.11
N ILE A 77 1.34 3.68 8.82
CA ILE A 77 1.97 4.81 8.15
C ILE A 77 2.86 5.52 9.16
N ASP A 78 4.13 5.64 8.83
CA ASP A 78 5.14 6.38 9.59
C ASP A 78 5.84 7.39 8.66
N GLN A 79 6.91 8.02 9.15
CA GLN A 79 7.66 9.02 8.36
C GLN A 79 8.42 8.41 7.18
N GLU A 80 8.79 7.14 7.27
CA GLU A 80 9.66 6.44 6.32
C GLU A 80 8.87 5.59 5.33
N GLY A 81 7.58 5.33 5.58
CA GLY A 81 6.72 4.64 4.63
C GLY A 81 5.39 4.17 5.21
N PHE A 82 4.83 3.14 4.58
CA PHE A 82 3.63 2.45 5.06
C PHE A 82 3.67 0.95 4.76
N THR A 83 2.74 0.21 5.33
CA THR A 83 2.44 -1.18 4.96
C THR A 83 1.19 -1.23 4.08
N LEU A 84 1.33 -1.72 2.85
CA LEU A 84 0.22 -2.10 2.01
C LEU A 84 -0.31 -3.46 2.50
N ARG A 85 -1.56 -3.48 2.97
CA ARG A 85 -2.30 -4.70 3.27
C ARG A 85 -3.21 -5.03 2.09
N VAL A 86 -3.11 -6.25 1.58
CA VAL A 86 -4.03 -6.80 0.57
C VAL A 86 -4.73 -8.01 1.16
N GLY A 87 -6.06 -7.95 1.23
CA GLY A 87 -6.91 -9.02 1.76
C GLY A 87 -7.86 -9.57 0.71
N THR A 88 -8.17 -10.86 0.84
CA THR A 88 -9.25 -11.53 0.12
C THR A 88 -9.91 -12.56 1.03
N TRP A 89 -11.11 -13.03 0.67
CA TRP A 89 -11.82 -14.00 1.49
C TRP A 89 -12.71 -14.96 0.68
N SER A 90 -13.29 -15.95 1.37
CA SER A 90 -14.10 -17.00 0.75
C SER A 90 -13.26 -17.79 -0.27
N ASP A 91 -13.88 -18.14 -1.38
CA ASP A 91 -13.40 -18.85 -2.56
C ASP A 91 -12.75 -17.94 -3.63
N SER A 92 -12.59 -16.64 -3.37
CA SER A 92 -11.96 -15.71 -4.31
C SER A 92 -10.49 -16.07 -4.55
N ARG A 93 -10.06 -16.09 -5.82
CA ARG A 93 -8.70 -16.44 -6.25
C ARG A 93 -8.06 -15.29 -7.01
N ILE A 94 -6.91 -14.82 -6.51
CA ILE A 94 -6.16 -13.69 -7.05
C ILE A 94 -4.79 -14.19 -7.52
N ALA A 95 -4.58 -14.20 -8.83
CA ALA A 95 -3.32 -14.59 -9.44
C ALA A 95 -2.26 -13.51 -9.20
N ARG A 96 -2.59 -12.26 -9.57
CA ARG A 96 -1.71 -11.10 -9.49
C ARG A 96 -2.50 -9.83 -9.19
N LEU A 97 -1.82 -8.87 -8.56
CA LEU A 97 -2.35 -7.55 -8.30
C LEU A 97 -1.25 -6.52 -8.51
N ARG A 98 -1.58 -5.37 -9.08
CA ARG A 98 -0.75 -4.16 -9.03
C ARG A 98 -1.50 -3.06 -8.32
N VAL A 99 -0.81 -2.43 -7.37
CA VAL A 99 -1.34 -1.34 -6.57
C VAL A 99 -0.44 -0.13 -6.76
N SER A 100 -1.02 0.98 -7.18
CA SER A 100 -0.37 2.29 -7.10
C SER A 100 -0.61 2.91 -5.73
N TRP A 101 0.33 3.74 -5.32
CA TRP A 101 0.25 4.49 -4.08
C TRP A 101 0.71 5.93 -4.28
N LEU A 102 0.11 6.84 -3.51
CA LEU A 102 0.44 8.26 -3.46
C LEU A 102 0.52 8.68 -2.00
N ALA A 103 1.69 9.20 -1.60
CA ALA A 103 1.92 9.79 -0.30
C ALA A 103 2.04 11.32 -0.43
N PHE A 104 1.32 12.04 0.43
CA PHE A 104 1.31 13.50 0.48
C PHE A 104 1.44 13.96 1.93
N GLY A 105 2.43 14.81 2.21
CA GLY A 105 2.73 15.22 3.59
C GLY A 105 3.73 16.37 3.68
N ALA A 106 3.99 16.82 4.91
CA ALA A 106 4.98 17.86 5.17
C ALA A 106 6.42 17.33 4.96
N CYS A 107 7.24 18.07 4.22
CA CYS A 107 8.67 17.76 4.06
C CYS A 107 9.43 17.98 5.37
N ARG A 108 10.55 17.27 5.56
CA ARG A 108 11.59 17.72 6.51
C ARG A 108 12.14 19.05 6.00
N ASP A 109 12.29 19.99 6.91
CA ASP A 109 12.92 21.26 6.60
C ASP A 109 14.43 21.05 6.74
N ASP A 110 15.20 21.34 5.70
CA ASP A 110 16.67 21.19 5.74
C ASP A 110 17.30 22.13 6.78
N ASP A 111 16.57 23.17 7.20
CA ASP A 111 16.96 24.12 8.24
C ASP A 111 16.60 23.68 9.68
N MET A 112 15.90 22.55 9.87
CA MET A 112 15.65 22.01 11.21
C MET A 112 16.87 21.21 11.73
N TRP A 113 17.79 21.93 12.35
CA TRP A 113 18.84 21.32 13.17
C TRP A 113 18.21 20.59 14.36
N GLU A 114 18.33 19.27 14.41
CA GLU A 114 17.95 18.50 15.60
C GLU A 114 18.95 18.80 16.73
N ILE A 115 18.55 19.67 17.65
CA ILE A 115 19.28 19.91 18.89
C ILE A 115 18.99 18.70 19.80
N GLY A 116 19.98 17.82 19.94
CA GLY A 116 19.95 16.69 20.87
C GLY A 116 20.17 17.08 22.32
#